data_AF-A0A9X2FX74-F1
#
_entry.id   AF-A0A9X2FX74-F1
#
_cell.length_a   1.000
_cell.length_b   1.000
_cell.length_c   1.000
_cell.angle_alpha   90.00
_cell.angle_beta   90.00
_cell.angle_gamma   90.00
#
_symmetry.space_group_name_H-M   'P 1'
#
loop_
_entity.id
_entity.type
_entity.pdbx_description
1 polymer ?
#
loop_
_entity_poly.entity_id
_entity_poly.type
_entity_poly.pdbx_seq_one_letter_code
_entity_poly.pdbx_strand_id
1 'polypeptide(L)'
;MSHEDATHGPAPMGRVDPEPMHQAVDALAAALHDYVGTAVGVRAEFGAAEADEDPRVLALESKVGHLNAALFDALHGSLGMHPDLTSSVWEPGPEDDVEDVEEPEPEGAEAFYLGFVVAAREGGDASLDGVIDLLDAAGESVATALTDGGYDIAEWAASRGEAPGFGFYEEDDE
;
A
#
# COMPACT_ATOMS: atom_id res chain seq x y z
N MET A 1 2.25 3.92 29.83
CA MET A 1 3.12 4.95 29.26
C MET A 1 3.08 4.72 27.77
N SER A 2 2.42 5.62 27.03
CA SER A 2 2.20 5.48 25.59
C SER A 2 3.55 5.54 24.87
N HIS A 3 3.72 4.69 23.86
CA HIS A 3 4.92 4.54 23.04
C HIS A 3 5.22 5.78 22.17
N GLU A 4 4.30 6.76 22.15
CA GLU A 4 4.22 7.82 21.15
C GLU A 4 5.14 9.02 21.41
N ASP A 5 5.45 9.36 22.67
CA ASP A 5 6.11 10.65 22.98
C ASP A 5 7.65 10.59 22.94
N ALA A 6 8.26 9.40 23.06
CA ALA A 6 9.72 9.26 23.14
C ALA A 6 10.38 9.07 21.76
N THR A 7 9.68 8.43 20.81
CA THR A 7 10.25 7.99 19.54
C THR A 7 10.10 9.02 18.42
N HIS A 8 9.13 9.94 18.54
CA HIS A 8 8.84 10.98 17.51
C HIS A 8 9.13 12.41 17.98
N GLY A 9 9.85 12.57 19.10
CA GLY A 9 10.20 13.88 19.64
C GLY A 9 11.27 14.62 18.80
N PRO A 10 11.35 15.96 18.88
CA PRO A 10 12.30 16.76 18.11
C PRO A 10 13.77 16.66 18.59
N ALA A 11 14.00 15.98 19.70
CA ALA A 11 15.34 15.77 20.25
C ALA A 11 16.01 14.58 19.55
N PRO A 12 17.32 14.65 19.26
CA PRO A 12 18.05 13.51 18.72
C PRO A 12 17.90 12.30 19.64
N MET A 13 17.69 11.12 19.06
CA MET A 13 17.64 9.89 19.84
C MET A 13 18.96 9.62 20.56
N GLY A 14 18.85 8.94 21.70
CA GLY A 14 20.00 8.37 22.39
C GLY A 14 20.65 7.24 21.58
N ARG A 15 21.66 6.59 22.17
CA ARG A 15 22.32 5.43 21.55
C ARG A 15 21.32 4.27 21.39
N VAL A 16 21.07 3.85 20.16
CA VAL A 16 20.27 2.67 19.81
C VAL A 16 21.20 1.48 19.53
N ASP A 17 20.77 0.28 19.92
CA ASP A 17 21.45 -0.97 19.57
C ASP A 17 21.00 -1.43 18.18
N PRO A 18 21.91 -1.51 17.18
CA PRO A 18 21.54 -1.92 15.83
C PRO A 18 21.34 -3.43 15.66
N GLU A 19 21.79 -4.25 16.61
CA GLU A 19 21.86 -5.71 16.47
C GLU A 19 20.52 -6.37 16.10
N PRO A 20 19.36 -6.04 16.72
CA PRO A 20 18.08 -6.64 16.35
C PRO A 20 17.64 -6.33 14.92
N MET A 21 17.95 -5.12 14.42
CA MET A 21 17.65 -4.73 13.03
C MET A 21 18.51 -5.51 12.04
N HIS A 22 19.79 -5.72 12.35
CA HIS A 22 20.67 -6.56 11.53
C HIS A 22 20.19 -8.02 11.47
N GLN A 23 19.75 -8.58 12.60
CA GLN A 23 19.19 -9.94 12.62
C GLN A 23 17.91 -10.07 11.77
N ALA A 24 17.05 -9.05 11.78
CA ALA A 24 15.87 -9.01 10.91
C ALA A 24 16.27 -8.95 9.42
N VAL A 25 17.27 -8.14 9.06
CA VAL A 25 17.82 -8.08 7.70
C VAL A 25 18.42 -9.42 7.28
N ASP A 26 19.21 -10.07 8.12
CA ASP A 26 19.83 -11.36 7.81
C ASP A 26 18.77 -12.46 7.58
N ALA A 27 17.70 -12.46 8.39
CA ALA A 27 16.59 -13.39 8.23
C ALA A 27 15.83 -13.16 6.91
N LEU A 28 15.58 -11.90 6.55
CA LEU A 28 14.96 -11.53 5.28
C LEU A 28 15.83 -11.92 4.09
N ALA A 29 17.13 -11.63 4.14
CA ALA A 29 18.08 -11.98 3.09
C ALA A 29 18.15 -13.50 2.85
N ALA A 30 18.17 -14.29 3.92
CA ALA A 30 18.13 -15.75 3.81
C ALA A 30 16.84 -16.23 3.12
N ALA A 31 15.69 -15.67 3.49
CA ALA A 31 14.41 -16.02 2.87
C ALA A 31 14.34 -15.63 1.38
N LEU A 32 14.89 -14.47 1.01
CA LEU A 32 14.97 -14.03 -0.38
C LEU A 32 15.87 -14.95 -1.23
N HIS A 33 16.99 -15.42 -0.68
CA HIS A 33 17.83 -16.39 -1.36
C HIS A 33 17.11 -17.73 -1.58
N ASP A 34 16.38 -18.21 -0.56
CA ASP A 34 15.56 -19.43 -0.69
C ASP A 34 14.46 -19.25 -1.75
N TYR A 35 13.81 -18.08 -1.78
CA TYR A 35 12.81 -17.73 -2.78
C TYR A 35 13.37 -17.80 -4.20
N VAL A 36 14.48 -17.11 -4.47
CA VAL A 36 15.12 -17.12 -5.80
C VAL A 36 15.50 -18.54 -6.22
N GLY A 37 16.12 -19.32 -5.33
CA GLY A 37 16.49 -20.70 -5.64
C GLY A 37 15.28 -21.58 -5.95
N THR A 38 14.20 -21.42 -5.18
CA THR A 38 12.97 -22.18 -5.36
C THR A 38 12.25 -21.77 -6.65
N ALA A 39 12.06 -20.48 -6.90
CA ALA A 39 11.41 -19.97 -8.11
C ALA A 39 12.15 -20.44 -9.37
N VAL A 40 13.48 -20.34 -9.41
CA VAL A 40 14.28 -20.85 -10.54
C VAL A 40 14.09 -22.36 -10.74
N GLY A 41 14.06 -23.13 -9.65
CA GLY A 41 13.79 -24.57 -9.69
C GLY A 41 12.40 -24.90 -10.24
N VAL A 42 11.36 -24.23 -9.73
CA VAL A 42 9.97 -24.40 -10.17
C VAL A 42 9.80 -24.02 -11.64
N ARG A 43 10.40 -22.90 -12.09
CA ARG A 43 10.38 -22.50 -13.51
C ARG A 43 11.09 -23.51 -14.43
N ALA A 44 12.00 -24.33 -13.91
CA ALA A 44 12.61 -25.42 -14.67
C ALA A 44 11.72 -26.68 -14.73
N GLU A 45 10.76 -26.82 -13.81
CA GLU A 45 9.80 -27.93 -13.74
C GLU A 45 8.49 -27.63 -14.50
N PHE A 46 8.03 -26.38 -14.48
CA PHE A 46 6.70 -25.97 -14.92
C PHE A 46 6.70 -24.75 -15.87
N GLY A 47 5.58 -24.53 -16.57
CA GLY A 47 5.31 -23.30 -17.34
C GLY A 47 5.12 -22.08 -16.43
N ALA A 48 5.08 -20.88 -17.00
CA ALA A 48 5.07 -19.63 -16.23
C ALA A 48 3.85 -19.53 -15.32
N ALA A 49 2.67 -19.70 -15.92
CA ALA A 49 1.41 -19.64 -15.20
C ALA A 49 1.32 -20.69 -14.08
N GLU A 50 1.79 -21.93 -14.31
CA GLU A 50 1.75 -22.96 -13.28
C GLU A 50 2.79 -22.77 -12.17
N ALA A 51 3.89 -22.08 -12.47
CA ALA A 51 4.92 -21.79 -11.49
C ALA A 51 4.53 -20.68 -10.51
N ASP A 52 3.76 -19.69 -10.99
CA ASP A 52 3.25 -18.59 -10.16
C ASP A 52 2.26 -19.11 -9.09
N GLU A 53 1.56 -20.20 -9.39
CA GLU A 53 0.64 -20.86 -8.46
C GLU A 53 1.31 -21.97 -7.61
N ASP A 54 2.63 -22.18 -7.74
CA ASP A 54 3.31 -23.25 -6.98
C ASP A 54 3.32 -22.94 -5.48
N PRO A 55 2.80 -23.85 -4.63
CA PRO A 55 2.67 -23.60 -3.20
C PRO A 55 4.00 -23.36 -2.49
N ARG A 56 5.13 -23.82 -3.04
CA ARG A 56 6.48 -23.57 -2.49
C ARG A 56 6.87 -22.10 -2.68
N VAL A 57 6.55 -21.54 -3.84
CA VAL A 57 6.80 -20.12 -4.18
C VAL A 57 5.92 -19.24 -3.31
N LEU A 58 4.61 -19.49 -3.29
CA LEU A 58 3.64 -18.73 -2.49
C LEU A 58 3.96 -18.74 -0.99
N ALA A 59 4.42 -19.87 -0.45
CA ALA A 59 4.83 -19.96 0.95
C ALA A 59 6.06 -19.08 1.26
N LEU A 60 7.01 -18.99 0.33
CA LEU A 60 8.20 -18.15 0.48
C LEU A 60 7.87 -16.67 0.30
N GLU A 61 6.96 -16.30 -0.60
CA GLU A 61 6.46 -14.92 -0.75
C GLU A 61 5.78 -14.45 0.53
N SER A 62 4.89 -15.27 1.08
CA SER A 62 4.24 -14.98 2.36
C SER A 62 5.27 -14.80 3.47
N LYS A 63 6.30 -15.66 3.55
CA LYS A 63 7.38 -15.55 4.53
C LYS A 63 8.21 -14.27 4.35
N VAL A 64 8.55 -13.91 3.12
CA VAL A 64 9.27 -12.68 2.79
C VAL A 64 8.46 -11.46 3.21
N GLY A 65 7.16 -11.42 2.89
CA GLY A 65 6.25 -10.35 3.30
C GLY A 65 6.21 -10.16 4.83
N HIS A 66 6.09 -11.25 5.59
CA HIS A 66 6.11 -11.18 7.06
C HIS A 66 7.45 -10.68 7.62
N LEU A 67 8.58 -11.15 7.07
CA LEU A 67 9.90 -10.71 7.51
C LEU A 67 10.16 -9.24 7.17
N ASN A 68 9.65 -8.78 6.03
CA ASN A 68 9.74 -7.38 5.63
C ASN A 68 8.94 -6.48 6.58
N ALA A 69 7.70 -6.86 6.91
CA ALA A 69 6.88 -6.17 7.91
C ALA A 69 7.56 -6.13 9.29
N ALA A 70 8.19 -7.24 9.71
CA ALA A 70 8.91 -7.29 10.99
C ALA A 70 10.14 -6.35 11.02
N LEU A 71 10.85 -6.22 9.90
CA LEU A 71 11.94 -5.24 9.77
C LEU A 71 11.42 -3.80 9.88
N PHE A 72 10.27 -3.51 9.23
CA PHE A 72 9.61 -2.21 9.36
C PHE A 72 9.24 -1.89 10.78
N ASP A 73 8.59 -2.81 11.49
CA ASP A 73 8.22 -2.64 12.88
C ASP A 73 9.45 -2.42 13.77
N ALA A 74 10.56 -3.10 13.49
CA ALA A 74 11.81 -2.94 14.23
C ALA A 74 12.44 -1.55 14.01
N LEU A 75 12.45 -1.07 12.75
CA LEU A 75 12.95 0.26 12.39
C LEU A 75 12.07 1.35 12.98
N HIS A 76 10.75 1.22 12.84
CA HIS A 76 9.79 2.18 13.39
C HIS A 76 9.81 2.20 14.91
N GLY A 77 9.76 1.03 15.55
CA GLY A 77 9.79 0.92 17.00
C GLY A 77 11.09 1.42 17.63
N SER A 78 12.23 1.18 16.98
CA SER A 78 13.55 1.52 17.53
C SER A 78 14.03 2.93 17.13
N LEU A 79 13.63 3.41 15.95
CA LEU A 79 14.14 4.66 15.37
C LEU A 79 13.08 5.75 15.20
N GLY A 80 11.80 5.43 15.33
CA GLY A 80 10.70 6.36 15.03
C GLY A 80 10.62 6.74 13.55
N MET A 81 11.37 6.01 12.71
CA MET A 81 11.38 6.20 11.27
C MET A 81 10.26 5.37 10.67
N HIS A 82 9.39 6.01 9.88
CA HIS A 82 8.61 5.32 8.87
C HIS A 82 9.53 5.19 7.66
N PRO A 83 10.12 4.02 7.39
CA PRO A 83 10.96 3.88 6.22
C PRO A 83 10.04 3.82 5.01
N ASP A 84 10.15 4.77 4.09
CA ASP A 84 9.48 4.68 2.78
C ASP A 84 10.25 3.73 1.82
N LEU A 85 11.35 3.14 2.30
CA LEU A 85 12.40 2.53 1.47
C LEU A 85 12.06 1.14 0.89
N THR A 86 10.94 0.53 1.27
CA THR A 86 10.46 -0.70 0.60
C THR A 86 8.99 -0.64 0.18
N SER A 87 8.33 0.52 0.32
CA SER A 87 7.06 0.78 -0.35
C SER A 87 7.27 1.26 -1.79
N SER A 88 8.52 1.38 -2.25
CA SER A 88 8.85 1.20 -3.66
C SER A 88 8.52 -0.26 -4.02
N VAL A 89 7.23 -0.50 -4.21
CA VAL A 89 6.72 -1.39 -5.25
C VAL A 89 7.54 -1.06 -6.51
N TRP A 90 7.66 -2.01 -7.43
CA TRP A 90 8.22 -1.74 -8.74
C TRP A 90 7.37 -0.65 -9.42
N GLU A 91 7.61 0.63 -9.08
CA GLU A 91 7.31 1.75 -9.94
C GLU A 91 8.31 1.56 -11.06
N PRO A 92 7.84 1.26 -12.29
CA PRO A 92 8.74 1.34 -13.42
C PRO A 92 9.43 2.70 -13.33
N GLY A 93 10.76 2.69 -13.42
CA GLY A 93 11.49 3.96 -13.51
C GLY A 93 10.94 4.76 -14.68
N PRO A 94 11.24 6.08 -14.76
CA PRO A 94 10.74 6.97 -15.82
C PRO A 94 11.20 6.62 -17.26
N GLU A 95 11.65 5.39 -17.52
CA GLU A 95 11.98 4.83 -18.84
C GLU A 95 11.31 3.47 -19.12
N ASP A 96 10.49 2.93 -18.21
CA ASP A 96 9.52 1.87 -18.53
C ASP A 96 8.13 2.51 -18.55
N ASP A 97 7.90 3.36 -19.57
CA ASP A 97 6.55 3.63 -20.07
C ASP A 97 5.98 2.29 -20.59
N VAL A 98 5.54 1.42 -19.67
CA VAL A 98 4.20 0.88 -19.89
C VAL A 98 3.35 2.12 -19.91
N GLU A 99 2.97 2.55 -21.11
CA GLU A 99 1.79 3.38 -21.28
C GLU A 99 0.75 2.74 -20.36
N ASP A 100 0.50 3.38 -19.21
CA ASP A 100 -0.80 3.25 -18.57
C ASP A 100 -1.72 3.44 -19.76
N VAL A 101 -2.43 2.38 -20.12
CA VAL A 101 -3.47 2.54 -21.12
C VAL A 101 -4.47 3.38 -20.36
N GLU A 102 -4.28 4.71 -20.37
CA GLU A 102 -5.27 5.69 -20.03
C GLU A 102 -6.44 5.28 -20.91
N GLU A 103 -7.38 4.55 -20.31
CA GLU A 103 -8.62 4.26 -21.00
C GLU A 103 -9.15 5.63 -21.37
N PRO A 104 -9.39 5.89 -22.66
CA PRO A 104 -9.68 7.24 -23.12
C PRO A 104 -10.84 7.79 -22.31
N GLU A 105 -10.60 8.90 -21.63
CA GLU A 105 -11.59 9.52 -20.77
C GLU A 105 -12.91 9.68 -21.53
N PRO A 106 -14.05 9.28 -20.94
CA PRO A 106 -15.32 9.44 -21.62
C PRO A 106 -15.58 10.93 -21.91
N GLU A 107 -15.81 11.27 -23.18
CA GLU A 107 -16.09 12.64 -23.60
C GLU A 107 -17.27 13.23 -22.79
N GLY A 108 -16.99 14.28 -22.01
CA GLY A 108 -18.00 14.96 -21.19
C GLY A 108 -18.17 14.41 -19.76
N ALA A 109 -17.21 13.65 -19.25
CA ALA A 109 -17.15 13.26 -17.84
C ALA A 109 -16.97 14.48 -16.91
N GLU A 110 -17.58 14.43 -15.72
CA GLU A 110 -17.47 15.46 -14.68
C GLU A 110 -17.12 14.79 -13.33
N ALA A 111 -16.22 15.41 -12.58
CA ALA A 111 -15.80 14.94 -11.27
C ALA A 111 -16.74 15.41 -10.17
N PHE A 112 -17.18 14.50 -9.30
CA PHE A 112 -17.99 14.82 -8.13
C PHE A 112 -17.27 14.43 -6.84
N TYR A 113 -17.19 15.35 -5.89
CA TYR A 113 -16.44 15.17 -4.64
C TYR A 113 -17.36 15.10 -3.41
N LEU A 114 -17.05 14.19 -2.48
CA LEU A 114 -17.73 14.06 -1.19
C LEU A 114 -16.69 14.04 -0.07
N GLY A 115 -16.73 15.03 0.82
CA GLY A 115 -15.74 15.20 1.89
C GLY A 115 -16.33 15.08 3.29
N PHE A 116 -15.62 14.37 4.18
CA PHE A 116 -15.96 14.24 5.59
C PHE A 116 -14.75 14.53 6.48
N VAL A 117 -14.98 15.27 7.57
CA VAL A 117 -14.00 15.39 8.67
C VAL A 117 -14.51 14.55 9.83
N VAL A 118 -13.85 13.43 10.11
CA VAL A 118 -14.30 12.44 11.10
C VAL A 118 -13.34 12.42 12.29
N ALA A 119 -13.91 12.43 13.50
CA ALA A 119 -13.17 12.28 14.75
C ALA A 119 -13.83 11.19 15.62
N ALA A 120 -13.01 10.35 16.24
CA ALA A 120 -13.51 9.37 17.21
C ALA A 120 -14.08 10.10 18.44
N ARG A 121 -15.24 9.67 18.91
CA ARG A 121 -15.86 10.22 20.12
C ARG A 121 -15.19 9.60 21.35
N GLU A 122 -14.94 10.40 22.38
CA GLU A 122 -14.43 9.89 23.67
C GLU A 122 -15.33 8.78 24.23
N GLY A 123 -14.72 7.62 24.52
CA GLY A 123 -15.41 6.45 25.06
C GLY A 123 -16.25 5.66 24.04
N GLY A 124 -16.12 5.94 22.74
CA GLY A 124 -16.70 5.11 21.68
C GLY A 124 -15.80 3.95 21.28
N ASP A 125 -16.41 2.83 20.88
CA ASP A 125 -15.69 1.63 20.42
C ASP A 125 -15.26 1.72 18.94
N ALA A 126 -15.67 2.77 18.21
CA ALA A 126 -15.38 2.94 16.79
C ALA A 126 -13.99 3.57 16.57
N SER A 127 -13.15 2.92 15.76
CA SER A 127 -11.86 3.45 15.31
C SER A 127 -12.01 4.29 14.03
N LEU A 128 -11.05 5.19 13.79
CA LEU A 128 -10.96 5.92 12.51
C LEU A 128 -10.57 5.00 11.35
N ASP A 129 -9.96 3.86 11.62
CA ASP A 129 -9.57 2.91 10.57
C ASP A 129 -10.79 2.24 9.94
N GLY A 130 -11.87 2.00 10.70
CA GLY A 130 -13.14 1.49 10.14
C GLY A 130 -13.92 2.50 9.30
N VAL A 131 -13.47 3.76 9.21
CA VAL A 131 -14.12 4.79 8.38
C VAL A 131 -13.83 4.55 6.90
N ILE A 132 -12.63 4.10 6.55
CA ILE A 132 -12.30 3.85 5.14
C ILE A 132 -13.13 2.69 4.58
N ASP A 133 -13.26 1.60 5.34
CA ASP A 133 -14.10 0.45 4.97
C ASP A 133 -15.58 0.84 4.80
N LEU A 134 -16.07 1.77 5.63
CA LEU A 134 -17.43 2.30 5.52
C LEU A 134 -17.61 3.15 4.26
N LEU A 135 -16.63 4.01 3.96
CA LEU A 135 -16.66 4.86 2.77
C LEU A 135 -16.53 4.04 1.49
N ASP A 136 -15.70 3.00 1.51
CA ASP A 136 -15.54 2.05 0.40
C ASP A 136 -16.87 1.32 0.11
N ALA A 137 -17.50 0.73 1.14
CA ALA A 137 -18.79 0.07 0.98
C ALA A 137 -19.91 1.02 0.52
N ALA A 138 -19.86 2.29 0.95
CA ALA A 138 -20.79 3.32 0.50
C ALA A 138 -20.52 3.73 -0.96
N GLY A 139 -19.25 3.86 -1.35
CA GLY A 139 -18.81 4.15 -2.71
C GLY A 139 -19.29 3.09 -3.69
N GLU A 140 -19.12 1.82 -3.36
CA GLU A 140 -19.62 0.68 -4.16
C GLU A 140 -21.15 0.73 -4.34
N SER A 141 -21.87 1.08 -3.27
CA SER A 141 -23.33 1.22 -3.32
C SER A 141 -23.77 2.38 -4.22
N VAL A 142 -23.04 3.49 -4.19
CA VAL A 142 -23.28 4.65 -5.06
C VAL A 142 -22.94 4.32 -6.51
N ALA A 143 -21.82 3.63 -6.75
CA ALA A 143 -21.41 3.22 -8.08
C ALA A 143 -22.47 2.32 -8.72
N THR A 144 -22.96 1.32 -7.98
CA THR A 144 -24.05 0.46 -8.43
C THR A 144 -25.30 1.27 -8.79
N ALA A 145 -25.71 2.22 -7.94
CA ALA A 145 -26.89 3.04 -8.19
C ALA A 145 -26.76 3.97 -9.40
N LEU A 146 -25.55 4.50 -9.65
CA LEU A 146 -25.24 5.32 -10.82
C LEU A 146 -25.25 4.48 -12.11
N THR A 147 -24.64 3.30 -12.10
CA THR A 147 -24.68 2.37 -13.24
C THR A 147 -26.11 1.93 -13.55
N ASP A 148 -26.90 1.55 -12.53
CA ASP A 148 -28.32 1.22 -12.69
C ASP A 148 -29.15 2.40 -13.21
N GLY A 149 -28.71 3.63 -12.92
CA GLY A 149 -29.28 4.88 -13.42
C GLY A 149 -28.90 5.22 -14.87
N GLY A 150 -27.99 4.45 -15.49
CA GLY A 150 -27.51 4.67 -16.85
C GLY A 150 -26.33 5.64 -16.97
N TYR A 151 -25.59 5.86 -15.89
CA TYR A 151 -24.33 6.61 -15.92
C TYR A 151 -23.15 5.66 -16.08
N ASP A 152 -22.19 6.05 -16.92
CA ASP A 152 -20.92 5.35 -17.04
C ASP A 152 -19.93 5.88 -15.99
N ILE A 153 -19.31 4.96 -15.25
CA ILE A 153 -18.37 5.29 -14.17
C ILE A 153 -17.00 4.79 -14.61
N ALA A 154 -16.13 5.72 -14.95
CA ALA A 154 -14.76 5.40 -15.35
C ALA A 154 -13.93 4.96 -14.14
N GLU A 155 -14.01 5.71 -13.04
CA GLU A 155 -13.21 5.46 -11.84
C GLU A 155 -13.93 5.95 -10.57
N TRP A 156 -13.68 5.29 -9.45
CA TRP A 156 -14.02 5.78 -8.12
C TRP A 156 -13.04 5.23 -7.07
N ALA A 157 -12.86 5.96 -5.98
CA ALA A 157 -11.96 5.58 -4.90
C ALA A 157 -12.39 6.23 -3.58
N ALA A 158 -12.10 5.57 -2.46
CA ALA A 158 -12.13 6.16 -1.13
C ALA A 158 -10.69 6.46 -0.67
N SER A 159 -10.44 7.68 -0.20
CA SER A 159 -9.11 8.11 0.25
C SER A 159 -9.13 8.69 1.67
N ARG A 160 -7.97 8.64 2.34
CA ARG A 160 -7.74 9.31 3.63
C ARG A 160 -6.75 10.45 3.44
N GLY A 161 -7.20 11.68 3.69
CA GLY A 161 -6.36 12.88 3.59
C GLY A 161 -6.74 13.75 2.40
N GLU A 162 -6.12 13.53 1.25
CA GLU A 162 -6.39 14.26 0.02
C GLU A 162 -7.53 13.61 -0.79
N ALA A 163 -8.23 14.40 -1.62
CA ALA A 163 -9.18 13.82 -2.57
C ALA A 163 -8.43 12.81 -3.46
N PRO A 164 -9.05 11.69 -3.86
CA PRO A 164 -8.43 10.82 -4.83
C PRO A 164 -8.14 11.66 -6.08
N GLY A 165 -6.89 11.65 -6.54
CA GLY A 165 -6.47 12.37 -7.74
C GLY A 165 -7.01 11.65 -8.96
N PHE A 166 -8.28 11.85 -9.27
CA PHE A 166 -8.81 11.56 -10.60
C PHE A 166 -8.29 12.69 -11.51
N GLY A 167 -7.81 12.37 -12.73
CA GLY A 167 -7.01 13.22 -13.64
C GLY A 167 -7.53 14.62 -14.04
N PHE A 168 -8.46 15.21 -13.31
CA PHE A 168 -9.10 16.50 -13.54
C PHE A 168 -8.28 17.72 -13.08
N TYR A 169 -6.96 17.63 -13.01
CA TYR A 169 -6.19 18.88 -12.95
C TYR A 169 -6.24 19.47 -14.36
N GLU A 170 -7.14 20.42 -14.57
CA GLU A 170 -6.99 21.39 -15.66
C GLU A 170 -5.52 21.84 -15.61
N GLU A 171 -4.80 21.63 -16.71
CA GLU A 171 -3.47 22.21 -16.90
C GLU A 171 -3.59 23.69 -16.50
N ASP A 172 -3.00 24.07 -15.36
CA ASP A 172 -2.92 25.46 -14.94
C ASP A 172 -2.09 26.17 -16.02
N ASP A 173 -2.78 26.82 -16.97
CA ASP A 173 -2.20 27.76 -17.92
C ASP A 173 -1.61 28.94 -17.12
N GLU A 174 -0.33 28.87 -16.73
CA GLU A 174 0.57 30.02 -16.51
C GLU A 174 2.08 29.70 -16.60
#